data_AF-A0A7V4TEY3-F1
#
_entry.id   AF-A0A7V4TEY3-F1
#
_cell.length_a   1.000
_cell.length_b   1.000
_cell.length_c   1.000
_cell.angle_alpha   90.00
_cell.angle_beta   90.00
_cell.angle_gamma   90.00
#
_symmetry.space_group_name_H-M   'P 1'
#
loop_
_entity.id
_entity.type
_entity.pdbx_description
1 polymer ?
#
loop_
_entity_poly.entity_id
_entity_poly.type
_entity_poly.pdbx_seq_one_letter_code
_entity_poly.pdbx_strand_id
1 'polypeptide(L)'
;MKHVTITVIYEANALNRDEKIGGNILSIKKLSRNGQTFSFIGKPALRHYLFATLQKAYGEDWQPAPVIVQGEVVQFDILRADILTHAELDAFGYMYTIGNQASITRRAPVGITKAVSLEVYPGDMAFYANHDLVRRGIAQGLSATPDPYNKEEHQSFYKASFTIDLDVLGEDVWIANGYWYDKEKKILRLYISPLQQATLKNVKQGSGNDVYEVFEDKNENKKRGIIKVDRDRGRLFVSKELMQLSEDERQKISFKVKFLAENEKNQKEDMKQQEGEQEDAAQEEEQGGESQKQQGKKTKKPNIEIFEEYFDMDSVDVSGEKEEGYWFPFAKEPEFNEKKKTLRISYSVVKEVYCKNLEIKGVENTIHPPNGSEQPTDNAPTKQDKQPPIGQITVERLRSGKCRVTFRLSEEEKKKRLHQLLEAIKNGFAVQSSNELNSLVPLFLVAAVVKVPSPVFHPYLHIAKRCDGTVRVLGLADGLKNSWLVKNAKGGEGKTGEQ
;
A
#
# COMPACT_ATOMS: atom_id res chain seq x y z
N MET A 1 12.37 19.43 -13.62
CA MET A 1 12.54 18.18 -14.38
C MET A 1 11.47 18.11 -15.48
N LYS A 2 11.37 17.02 -16.22
CA LYS A 2 10.52 16.87 -17.43
C LYS A 2 9.57 15.69 -17.19
N HIS A 3 8.26 15.88 -17.32
CA HIS A 3 7.24 14.84 -17.15
C HIS A 3 6.62 14.51 -18.51
N VAL A 4 5.84 13.43 -18.59
CA VAL A 4 5.17 13.02 -19.84
C VAL A 4 3.67 13.26 -19.73
N THR A 5 3.06 13.77 -20.81
CA THR A 5 1.62 13.85 -20.98
C THR A 5 1.22 13.16 -22.27
N ILE A 6 0.13 12.39 -22.23
CA ILE A 6 -0.39 11.63 -23.37
C ILE A 6 -1.91 11.78 -23.39
N THR A 7 -2.47 12.09 -24.54
CA THR A 7 -3.92 12.04 -24.76
C THR A 7 -4.21 11.11 -25.92
N VAL A 8 -5.15 10.21 -25.69
CA VAL A 8 -5.49 9.12 -26.60
C VAL A 8 -6.98 9.17 -26.91
N ILE A 9 -7.33 8.84 -28.16
CA ILE A 9 -8.69 8.56 -28.60
C ILE A 9 -8.76 7.10 -29.04
N TYR A 10 -9.68 6.36 -28.44
CA TYR A 10 -9.99 4.96 -28.73
C TYR A 10 -11.35 4.90 -29.41
N GLU A 11 -11.58 3.91 -30.28
CA GLU A 11 -12.94 3.43 -30.54
C GLU A 11 -13.21 2.26 -29.60
N ALA A 12 -14.34 2.28 -28.90
CA ALA A 12 -14.67 1.24 -27.93
C ALA A 12 -16.18 1.05 -27.77
N ASN A 13 -16.54 -0.12 -27.24
CA ASN A 13 -17.90 -0.44 -26.80
C ASN A 13 -18.12 -0.04 -25.33
N ALA A 14 -19.28 -0.40 -24.78
CA ALA A 14 -19.63 -0.22 -23.38
C ALA A 14 -18.83 -1.17 -22.43
N LEU A 15 -17.53 -0.91 -22.25
CA LEU A 15 -16.60 -1.79 -21.51
C LEU A 15 -16.78 -1.74 -19.98
N ASN A 16 -17.33 -0.65 -19.44
CA ASN A 16 -17.43 -0.42 -18.00
C ASN A 16 -18.86 -0.10 -17.57
N ARG A 17 -19.52 -1.12 -17.02
CA ARG A 17 -20.93 -1.08 -16.61
C ARG A 17 -21.10 -0.64 -15.17
N ASP A 18 -22.33 -0.22 -14.85
CA ASP A 18 -22.77 0.15 -13.52
C ASP A 18 -23.61 -0.94 -12.86
N GLU A 19 -24.05 -0.68 -11.62
CA GLU A 19 -25.02 -1.52 -10.94
C GLU A 19 -26.31 -1.68 -11.75
N LYS A 20 -26.96 -2.84 -11.62
CA LYS A 20 -28.17 -3.16 -12.38
C LYS A 20 -29.31 -2.21 -11.99
N ILE A 21 -29.91 -1.57 -13.00
CA ILE A 21 -31.13 -0.78 -12.79
C ILE A 21 -32.33 -1.74 -12.82
N GLY A 22 -33.21 -1.66 -11.82
CA GLY A 22 -34.43 -2.48 -11.77
C GLY A 22 -34.17 -4.00 -11.72
N GLY A 23 -32.95 -4.42 -11.34
CA GLY A 23 -32.54 -5.83 -11.21
C GLY A 23 -32.18 -6.55 -12.51
N ASN A 24 -32.62 -6.07 -13.68
CA ASN A 24 -32.45 -6.75 -14.97
C ASN A 24 -31.86 -5.90 -16.10
N ILE A 25 -31.53 -4.62 -15.86
CA ILE A 25 -30.89 -3.75 -16.85
C ILE A 25 -29.41 -3.55 -16.48
N LEU A 26 -28.51 -4.07 -17.31
CA LEU A 26 -27.08 -3.80 -17.22
C LEU A 26 -26.78 -2.39 -17.76
N SER A 27 -26.70 -1.40 -16.87
CA SER A 27 -26.47 0.00 -17.26
C SER A 27 -25.00 0.31 -17.54
N ILE A 28 -24.74 1.30 -18.38
CA ILE A 28 -23.38 1.85 -18.61
C ILE A 28 -23.15 3.09 -17.75
N LYS A 29 -21.89 3.38 -17.42
CA LYS A 29 -21.56 4.60 -16.67
C LYS A 29 -21.74 5.84 -17.53
N LYS A 30 -22.47 6.83 -17.01
CA LYS A 30 -22.92 8.04 -17.73
C LYS A 30 -22.61 9.31 -16.93
N LEU A 31 -22.33 10.41 -17.63
CA LEU A 31 -22.22 11.75 -17.06
C LEU A 31 -23.04 12.75 -17.88
N SER A 32 -23.63 13.74 -17.22
CA SER A 32 -24.36 14.83 -17.88
C SER A 32 -23.45 16.04 -18.07
N ARG A 33 -23.43 16.58 -19.29
CA ARG A 33 -22.71 17.81 -19.63
C ARG A 33 -23.54 18.59 -20.65
N ASN A 34 -23.82 19.87 -20.37
CA ASN A 34 -24.59 20.75 -21.25
C ASN A 34 -25.97 20.17 -21.65
N GLY A 35 -26.65 19.47 -20.73
CA GLY A 35 -27.94 18.84 -20.99
C GLY A 35 -27.87 17.56 -21.84
N GLN A 36 -26.68 17.11 -22.22
CA GLN A 36 -26.45 15.88 -22.97
C GLN A 36 -25.79 14.81 -22.09
N THR A 37 -26.05 13.55 -22.41
CA THR A 37 -25.51 12.40 -21.69
C THR A 37 -24.34 11.80 -22.46
N PHE A 38 -23.22 11.58 -21.79
CA PHE A 38 -22.02 10.95 -22.34
C PHE A 38 -21.68 9.71 -21.52
N SER A 39 -21.41 8.58 -22.17
CA SER A 39 -20.87 7.42 -21.48
C SER A 39 -19.40 7.62 -21.12
N PHE A 40 -18.90 6.88 -20.13
CA PHE A 40 -17.47 6.89 -19.82
C PHE A 40 -16.98 5.54 -19.27
N ILE A 41 -15.67 5.30 -19.44
CA ILE A 41 -14.92 4.24 -18.75
C ILE A 41 -14.24 4.87 -17.54
N GLY A 42 -14.49 4.31 -16.36
CA GLY A 42 -13.97 4.82 -15.10
C GLY A 42 -12.45 4.76 -15.02
N LYS A 43 -11.85 5.69 -14.26
CA LYS A 43 -10.41 5.66 -13.94
C LYS A 43 -9.96 4.31 -13.35
N PRO A 44 -10.68 3.69 -12.38
CA PRO A 44 -10.27 2.38 -11.86
C PRO A 44 -10.25 1.27 -12.92
N ALA A 45 -11.21 1.29 -13.85
CA ALA A 45 -11.27 0.33 -14.95
C ALA A 45 -10.09 0.51 -15.92
N LEU A 46 -9.78 1.73 -16.35
CA LEU A 46 -8.60 2.00 -17.18
C LEU A 46 -7.29 1.61 -16.49
N ARG A 47 -7.16 1.92 -15.20
CA ARG A 47 -6.00 1.51 -14.38
C ARG A 47 -5.87 -0.01 -14.35
N HIS A 48 -6.98 -0.72 -14.14
CA HIS A 48 -7.01 -2.18 -14.18
C HIS A 48 -6.60 -2.73 -15.56
N TYR A 49 -7.15 -2.21 -16.66
CA TYR A 49 -6.80 -2.67 -18.00
C TYR A 49 -5.33 -2.40 -18.35
N LEU A 50 -4.81 -1.22 -18.00
CA LEU A 50 -3.39 -0.91 -18.16
C LEU A 50 -2.52 -1.90 -17.36
N PHE A 51 -2.82 -2.12 -16.09
CA PHE A 51 -2.06 -3.05 -15.26
C PHE A 51 -2.14 -4.50 -15.76
N ALA A 52 -3.33 -4.98 -16.09
CA ALA A 52 -3.51 -6.33 -16.65
C ALA A 52 -2.76 -6.52 -17.98
N THR A 53 -2.67 -5.46 -18.80
CA THR A 53 -1.89 -5.48 -20.04
C THR A 53 -0.39 -5.55 -19.74
N LEU A 54 0.10 -4.75 -18.80
CA LEU A 54 1.50 -4.78 -18.36
C LEU A 54 1.88 -6.14 -17.78
N GLN A 55 1.02 -6.74 -16.96
CA GLN A 55 1.23 -8.09 -16.43
C GLN A 55 1.32 -9.14 -17.54
N LYS A 56 0.44 -9.08 -18.54
CA LYS A 56 0.46 -10.04 -19.67
C LYS A 56 1.68 -9.87 -20.57
N ALA A 57 2.12 -8.62 -20.79
CA ALA A 57 3.23 -8.31 -21.68
C ALA A 57 4.61 -8.48 -20.99
N TYR A 58 4.69 -8.16 -19.71
CA TYR A 58 5.93 -8.06 -18.93
C TYR A 58 5.76 -8.71 -17.55
N GLY A 59 5.28 -9.95 -17.52
CA GLY A 59 4.89 -10.64 -16.28
C GLY A 59 5.99 -10.66 -15.22
N GLU A 60 7.25 -10.87 -15.59
CA GLU A 60 8.37 -10.87 -14.65
C GLU A 60 8.54 -9.53 -13.90
N ASP A 61 8.24 -8.40 -14.55
CA ASP A 61 8.43 -7.05 -14.00
C ASP A 61 7.16 -6.49 -13.32
N TRP A 62 5.99 -6.91 -13.80
CA TRP A 62 4.68 -6.38 -13.38
C TRP A 62 3.87 -7.43 -12.61
N GLN A 63 4.49 -8.01 -11.58
CA GLN A 63 3.80 -8.89 -10.65
C GLN A 63 2.80 -8.12 -9.78
N PRO A 64 1.61 -8.66 -9.51
CA PRO A 64 0.66 -8.07 -8.58
C PRO A 64 1.27 -7.92 -7.19
N ALA A 65 1.15 -6.72 -6.62
CA ALA A 65 1.56 -6.50 -5.25
C ALA A 65 0.67 -7.28 -4.28
N PRO A 66 1.23 -7.85 -3.20
CA PRO A 66 0.46 -8.52 -2.18
C PRO A 66 -0.54 -7.56 -1.55
N VAL A 67 -1.67 -8.11 -1.11
CA VAL A 67 -2.73 -7.36 -0.43
C VAL A 67 -2.98 -7.95 0.95
N ILE A 68 -3.49 -7.11 1.85
CA ILE A 68 -3.94 -7.49 3.17
C ILE A 68 -5.37 -6.99 3.38
N VAL A 69 -6.15 -7.75 4.13
CA VAL A 69 -7.50 -7.37 4.56
C VAL A 69 -7.39 -6.78 5.97
N GLN A 70 -7.94 -5.60 6.19
CA GLN A 70 -8.04 -4.95 7.49
C GLN A 70 -9.49 -4.50 7.71
N GLY A 71 -10.25 -5.19 8.56
CA GLY A 71 -11.70 -5.05 8.60
C GLY A 71 -12.34 -5.29 7.23
N GLU A 72 -13.13 -4.33 6.75
CA GLU A 72 -13.78 -4.38 5.42
C GLU A 72 -12.91 -3.85 4.27
N VAL A 73 -11.70 -3.34 4.56
CA VAL A 73 -10.84 -2.69 3.57
C VAL A 73 -9.76 -3.66 3.07
N VAL A 74 -9.68 -3.82 1.74
CA VAL A 74 -8.56 -4.48 1.07
C VAL A 74 -7.57 -3.43 0.61
N GLN A 75 -6.31 -3.55 1.00
CA GLN A 75 -5.24 -2.62 0.63
C GLN A 75 -3.93 -3.34 0.32
N PHE A 76 -2.97 -2.63 -0.29
CA PHE A 76 -1.65 -3.20 -0.58
C PHE A 76 -0.87 -3.48 0.71
N ASP A 77 -0.27 -4.67 0.81
CA ASP A 77 0.60 -5.04 1.92
C ASP A 77 2.01 -4.50 1.68
N ILE A 78 2.23 -3.24 2.08
CA ILE A 78 3.54 -2.61 1.97
C ILE A 78 4.56 -3.15 2.99
N LEU A 79 4.12 -3.96 3.97
CA LEU A 79 5.04 -4.66 4.86
C LEU A 79 5.74 -5.80 4.10
N ARG A 80 5.12 -6.33 3.05
CA ARG A 80 5.68 -7.39 2.20
C ARG A 80 6.17 -6.90 0.84
N ALA A 81 5.70 -5.76 0.38
CA ALA A 81 6.10 -5.17 -0.90
C ALA A 81 6.49 -3.69 -0.79
N ASP A 82 7.22 -3.20 -1.77
CA ASP A 82 7.64 -1.80 -1.90
C ASP A 82 7.92 -1.50 -3.38
N ILE A 83 8.31 -0.27 -3.70
CA ILE A 83 8.55 0.12 -5.09
C ILE A 83 9.77 -0.56 -5.73
N LEU A 84 10.72 -1.05 -4.92
CA LEU A 84 11.90 -1.77 -5.44
C LEU A 84 11.50 -3.18 -5.87
N THR A 85 10.57 -3.79 -5.13
CA THR A 85 10.11 -5.17 -5.41
C THR A 85 8.97 -5.24 -6.41
N HIS A 86 8.05 -4.27 -6.45
CA HIS A 86 6.84 -4.32 -7.29
C HIS A 86 6.62 -3.03 -8.08
N ALA A 87 6.65 -3.13 -9.42
CA ALA A 87 6.40 -2.00 -10.31
C ALA A 87 4.97 -1.44 -10.20
N GLU A 88 4.00 -2.25 -9.78
CA GLU A 88 2.62 -1.82 -9.56
C GLU A 88 2.54 -0.69 -8.52
N LEU A 89 3.23 -0.85 -7.39
CA LEU A 89 3.26 0.14 -6.31
C LEU A 89 3.98 1.42 -6.74
N ASP A 90 5.03 1.26 -7.55
CA ASP A 90 5.77 2.39 -8.09
C ASP A 90 4.89 3.23 -9.01
N ALA A 91 4.22 2.61 -9.99
CA ALA A 91 3.46 3.32 -11.02
C ALA A 91 2.08 3.83 -10.56
N PHE A 92 1.38 3.09 -9.69
CA PHE A 92 -0.01 3.38 -9.33
C PHE A 92 -0.20 3.90 -7.91
N GLY A 93 0.88 3.96 -7.11
CA GLY A 93 0.81 4.42 -5.73
C GLY A 93 -0.05 3.52 -4.85
N TYR A 94 -0.20 3.92 -3.59
CA TYR A 94 -0.93 3.16 -2.59
C TYR A 94 -1.27 4.04 -1.38
N MET A 95 -2.17 3.54 -0.55
CA MET A 95 -2.42 4.02 0.80
C MET A 95 -2.44 2.80 1.71
N TYR A 96 -1.71 2.88 2.82
CA TYR A 96 -1.66 1.83 3.82
C TYR A 96 -2.03 2.40 5.19
N THR A 97 -3.15 1.95 5.73
CA THR A 97 -3.60 2.31 7.09
C THR A 97 -2.97 1.40 8.13
N ILE A 98 -2.57 1.98 9.27
CA ILE A 98 -1.97 1.24 10.38
C ILE A 98 -2.80 1.51 11.64
N GLY A 99 -3.79 0.67 11.91
CA GLY A 99 -4.68 0.83 13.07
C GLY A 99 -5.14 2.29 13.24
N ASN A 100 -4.83 2.88 14.41
CA ASN A 100 -5.17 4.27 14.75
C ASN A 100 -4.06 5.31 14.42
N GLN A 101 -3.16 5.00 13.49
CA GLN A 101 -2.01 5.87 13.15
C GLN A 101 -2.16 6.49 11.77
N ALA A 102 -1.33 7.51 11.50
CA ALA A 102 -1.25 8.12 10.18
C ALA A 102 -0.91 7.06 9.12
N SER A 103 -1.61 7.12 8.00
CA SER A 103 -1.38 6.20 6.88
C SER A 103 -0.06 6.52 6.17
N ILE A 104 0.59 5.48 5.65
CA ILE A 104 1.66 5.65 4.67
C ILE A 104 0.99 5.77 3.31
N THR A 105 1.26 6.88 2.63
CA THR A 105 0.64 7.17 1.33
C THR A 105 1.71 7.47 0.29
N ARG A 106 1.52 6.90 -0.89
CA ARG A 106 2.30 7.20 -2.09
C ARG A 106 1.34 7.68 -3.17
N ARG A 107 1.58 8.89 -3.67
CA ARG A 107 0.85 9.41 -4.83
C ARG A 107 1.22 8.59 -6.06
N ALA A 108 0.23 8.21 -6.86
CA ALA A 108 0.43 7.55 -8.14
C ALA A 108 1.23 8.44 -9.12
N PRO A 109 2.42 8.03 -9.60
CA PRO A 109 3.13 8.75 -10.66
C PRO A 109 2.38 8.73 -11.98
N VAL A 110 1.63 7.66 -12.26
CA VAL A 110 0.77 7.56 -13.45
C VAL A 110 -0.60 8.15 -13.15
N GLY A 111 -0.84 9.36 -13.63
CA GLY A 111 -2.15 10.01 -13.64
C GLY A 111 -3.01 9.49 -14.78
N ILE A 112 -4.29 9.24 -14.54
CA ILE A 112 -5.24 8.69 -15.52
C ILE A 112 -6.58 9.44 -15.39
N THR A 113 -7.11 9.97 -16.48
CA THR A 113 -8.47 10.52 -16.53
C THR A 113 -9.50 9.41 -16.74
N LYS A 114 -10.80 9.69 -16.55
CA LYS A 114 -11.85 8.84 -17.14
C LYS A 114 -11.68 8.85 -18.68
N ALA A 115 -12.03 7.76 -19.36
CA ALA A 115 -12.19 7.80 -20.81
C ALA A 115 -13.62 8.23 -21.09
N VAL A 116 -13.83 9.44 -21.58
CA VAL A 116 -15.17 9.99 -21.79
C VAL A 116 -15.49 9.93 -23.28
N SER A 117 -16.72 9.51 -23.59
CA SER A 117 -17.24 9.52 -24.95
C SER A 117 -17.17 10.93 -25.55
N LEU A 118 -16.72 11.01 -26.79
CA LEU A 118 -16.76 12.23 -27.59
C LEU A 118 -18.11 12.41 -28.32
N GLU A 119 -19.00 11.42 -28.21
CA GLU A 119 -20.34 11.43 -28.79
C GLU A 119 -21.41 11.27 -27.71
N VAL A 120 -22.59 11.79 -27.99
CA VAL A 120 -23.74 11.70 -27.09
C VAL A 120 -24.25 10.27 -27.08
N TYR A 121 -24.54 9.75 -25.89
CA TYR A 121 -25.17 8.44 -25.73
C TYR A 121 -26.61 8.49 -26.27
N PRO A 122 -26.95 7.70 -27.31
CA PRO A 122 -28.26 7.75 -27.95
C PRO A 122 -29.37 7.03 -27.18
N GLY A 123 -29.04 6.26 -26.14
CA GLY A 123 -30.01 5.44 -25.40
C GLY A 123 -30.14 4.01 -25.90
N ASP A 124 -29.16 3.50 -26.65
CA ASP A 124 -29.23 2.16 -27.23
C ASP A 124 -29.28 1.07 -26.16
N MET A 125 -30.08 0.04 -26.42
CA MET A 125 -30.33 -1.09 -25.53
C MET A 125 -30.47 -2.38 -26.35
N ALA A 126 -29.87 -3.46 -25.87
CA ALA A 126 -29.97 -4.80 -26.42
C ALA A 126 -30.69 -5.74 -25.44
N PHE A 127 -31.49 -6.66 -25.97
CA PHE A 127 -32.22 -7.67 -25.22
C PHE A 127 -31.55 -9.04 -25.38
N TYR A 128 -31.32 -9.73 -24.27
CA TYR A 128 -30.66 -11.02 -24.22
C TYR A 128 -31.48 -12.03 -23.42
N ALA A 129 -31.35 -13.32 -23.76
CA ALA A 129 -31.93 -14.41 -23.00
C ALA A 129 -31.10 -15.69 -23.17
N ASN A 130 -31.12 -16.56 -22.16
CA ASN A 130 -30.32 -17.79 -22.07
C ASN A 130 -31.01 -19.02 -22.70
N HIS A 131 -31.68 -18.86 -23.85
CA HIS A 131 -32.52 -19.92 -24.45
C HIS A 131 -31.81 -21.25 -24.67
N ASP A 132 -30.54 -21.23 -25.06
CA ASP A 132 -29.77 -22.46 -25.30
C ASP A 132 -29.54 -23.26 -24.00
N LEU A 133 -29.21 -22.59 -22.89
CA LEU A 133 -29.07 -23.24 -21.59
C LEU A 133 -30.40 -23.81 -21.08
N VAL A 134 -31.51 -23.09 -21.33
CA VAL A 134 -32.86 -23.58 -20.99
C VAL A 134 -33.18 -24.87 -21.74
N ARG A 135 -32.90 -24.93 -23.05
CA ARG A 135 -33.11 -26.16 -23.84
C ARG A 135 -32.30 -27.32 -23.29
N ARG A 136 -31.03 -27.08 -22.94
CA ARG A 136 -30.15 -28.10 -22.34
C ARG A 136 -30.68 -28.57 -20.97
N GLY A 137 -31.17 -27.67 -20.14
CA GLY A 137 -31.79 -28.01 -18.85
C GLY A 137 -33.05 -28.86 -19.01
N ILE A 138 -33.95 -28.50 -19.93
CA ILE A 138 -35.15 -29.28 -20.23
C ILE A 138 -34.77 -30.69 -20.72
N ALA A 139 -33.76 -30.81 -21.58
CA ALA A 139 -33.26 -32.12 -22.05
C ALA A 139 -32.67 -32.97 -20.92
N GLN A 140 -32.17 -32.34 -19.85
CA GLN A 140 -31.70 -33.01 -18.63
C GLN A 140 -32.85 -33.31 -17.64
N GLY A 141 -34.10 -33.00 -17.99
CA GLY A 141 -35.27 -33.18 -17.12
C GLY A 141 -35.46 -32.06 -16.08
N LEU A 142 -34.74 -30.94 -16.19
CA LEU A 142 -34.90 -29.79 -15.31
C LEU A 142 -36.08 -28.91 -15.74
N SER A 143 -36.82 -28.38 -14.77
CA SER A 143 -37.77 -27.28 -15.02
C SER A 143 -36.99 -25.97 -15.16
N ALA A 144 -36.86 -25.48 -16.38
CA ALA A 144 -36.12 -24.25 -16.69
C ALA A 144 -36.94 -23.35 -17.62
N THR A 145 -36.91 -22.04 -17.36
CA THR A 145 -37.53 -21.01 -18.21
C THR A 145 -36.48 -19.96 -18.61
N PRO A 146 -36.64 -19.28 -19.76
CA PRO A 146 -35.76 -18.19 -20.16
C PRO A 146 -35.69 -17.08 -19.11
N ASP A 147 -34.48 -16.59 -18.87
CA ASP A 147 -34.18 -15.45 -18.03
C ASP A 147 -33.74 -14.27 -18.91
N PRO A 148 -34.68 -13.37 -19.28
CA PRO A 148 -34.39 -12.23 -20.12
C PRO A 148 -33.76 -11.08 -19.34
N TYR A 149 -32.77 -10.42 -19.95
CA TYR A 149 -32.16 -9.20 -19.41
C TYR A 149 -31.88 -8.18 -20.52
N ASN A 150 -31.82 -6.92 -20.11
CA ASN A 150 -31.50 -5.81 -20.99
C ASN A 150 -30.09 -5.30 -20.73
N LYS A 151 -29.45 -4.77 -21.76
CA LYS A 151 -28.07 -4.29 -21.72
C LYS A 151 -27.98 -2.98 -22.48
N GLU A 152 -27.67 -1.88 -21.79
CA GLU A 152 -27.38 -0.61 -22.47
C GLU A 152 -26.09 -0.78 -23.30
N GLU A 153 -26.07 -0.29 -24.54
CA GLU A 153 -24.91 -0.39 -25.43
C GLU A 153 -24.49 0.98 -25.93
N HIS A 154 -23.19 1.18 -26.16
CA HIS A 154 -22.71 2.39 -26.80
C HIS A 154 -21.34 2.16 -27.42
N GLN A 155 -21.27 2.13 -28.75
CA GLN A 155 -20.02 2.18 -29.50
C GLN A 155 -19.71 3.64 -29.83
N SER A 156 -18.55 4.12 -29.39
CA SER A 156 -18.16 5.52 -29.60
C SER A 156 -16.65 5.71 -29.54
N PHE A 157 -16.20 6.91 -29.89
CA PHE A 157 -14.85 7.39 -29.62
C PHE A 157 -14.70 7.88 -28.18
N TYR A 158 -13.79 7.28 -27.42
CA TYR A 158 -13.50 7.66 -26.05
C TYR A 158 -12.14 8.37 -25.95
N LYS A 159 -12.12 9.53 -25.28
CA LYS A 159 -10.89 10.28 -24.99
C LYS A 159 -10.44 10.04 -23.56
N ALA A 160 -9.19 9.59 -23.40
CA ALA A 160 -8.53 9.51 -22.10
C ALA A 160 -7.18 10.22 -22.13
N SER A 161 -6.64 10.55 -20.95
CA SER A 161 -5.29 11.11 -20.85
C SER A 161 -4.53 10.50 -19.70
N PHE A 162 -3.22 10.38 -19.94
CA PHE A 162 -2.24 9.84 -19.04
C PHE A 162 -1.17 10.89 -18.78
N THR A 163 -0.71 10.98 -17.53
CA THR A 163 0.47 11.76 -17.17
C THR A 163 1.43 10.85 -16.44
N ILE A 164 2.73 10.99 -16.69
CA ILE A 164 3.75 10.26 -15.94
C ILE A 164 4.65 11.28 -15.25
N ASP A 165 4.53 11.35 -13.93
CA ASP A 165 5.35 12.19 -13.09
C ASP A 165 6.73 11.54 -12.86
N LEU A 166 7.74 11.99 -13.61
CA LEU A 166 9.10 11.45 -13.52
C LEU A 166 9.84 11.86 -12.23
N ASP A 167 9.32 12.80 -11.44
CA ASP A 167 9.93 13.16 -10.16
C ASP A 167 9.55 12.15 -9.06
N VAL A 168 8.36 11.54 -9.18
CA VAL A 168 7.87 10.54 -8.22
C VAL A 168 8.14 9.11 -8.72
N LEU A 169 8.11 8.86 -10.03
CA LEU A 169 8.40 7.52 -10.58
C LEU A 169 9.80 7.06 -10.19
N GLY A 170 9.89 5.89 -9.57
CA GLY A 170 11.12 5.28 -9.11
C GLY A 170 11.68 5.83 -7.81
N GLU A 171 10.98 6.71 -7.10
CA GLU A 171 11.40 7.20 -5.78
C GLU A 171 10.22 7.20 -4.80
N ASP A 172 10.40 6.64 -3.60
CA ASP A 172 9.40 6.59 -2.53
C ASP A 172 9.99 7.02 -1.19
N VAL A 173 9.21 7.70 -0.35
CA VAL A 173 9.70 8.28 0.91
C VAL A 173 8.78 7.95 2.05
N TRP A 174 9.29 7.27 3.07
CA TRP A 174 8.56 6.89 4.27
C TRP A 174 9.11 7.62 5.49
N ILE A 175 8.23 7.85 6.47
CA ILE A 175 8.61 8.34 7.79
C ILE A 175 8.41 7.20 8.79
N ALA A 176 9.50 6.57 9.21
CA ALA A 176 9.49 5.50 10.18
C ALA A 176 9.89 6.01 11.58
N ASN A 177 9.42 5.34 12.64
CA ASN A 177 9.70 5.70 14.02
C ASN A 177 11.13 5.33 14.46
N GLY A 178 11.80 4.49 13.66
CA GLY A 178 13.20 4.13 13.84
C GLY A 178 13.59 3.05 12.85
N TYR A 179 14.84 2.62 12.91
CA TYR A 179 15.33 1.52 12.11
C TYR A 179 16.36 0.70 12.89
N TRP A 180 16.58 -0.53 12.44
CA TRP A 180 17.68 -1.39 12.85
C TRP A 180 18.26 -2.06 11.60
N TYR A 181 19.57 -2.20 11.52
CA TYR A 181 20.22 -2.79 10.36
C TYR A 181 21.19 -3.90 10.77
N ASP A 182 20.94 -5.09 10.23
CA ASP A 182 21.85 -6.22 10.30
C ASP A 182 22.84 -6.14 9.13
N LYS A 183 24.11 -5.80 9.43
CA LYS A 183 25.16 -5.69 8.42
C LYS A 183 25.52 -7.03 7.79
N GLU A 184 25.48 -8.12 8.56
CA GLU A 184 25.87 -9.45 8.10
C GLU A 184 24.81 -10.02 7.17
N LYS A 185 23.54 -9.93 7.58
CA LYS A 185 22.41 -10.42 6.79
C LYS A 185 21.95 -9.43 5.71
N LYS A 186 22.41 -8.19 5.76
CA LYS A 186 21.97 -7.06 4.91
C LYS A 186 20.47 -6.79 5.00
N ILE A 187 19.91 -6.92 6.20
CA ILE A 187 18.48 -6.74 6.48
C ILE A 187 18.26 -5.43 7.23
N LEU A 188 17.46 -4.54 6.66
CA LEU A 188 16.98 -3.32 7.29
C LEU A 188 15.58 -3.53 7.84
N ARG A 189 15.41 -3.35 9.15
CA ARG A 189 14.13 -3.33 9.83
C ARG A 189 13.69 -1.89 10.05
N LEU A 190 12.51 -1.54 9.56
CA LEU A 190 11.90 -0.23 9.73
C LEU A 190 10.73 -0.33 10.70
N TYR A 191 10.77 0.44 11.78
CA TYR A 191 9.69 0.50 12.76
C TYR A 191 8.60 1.46 12.28
N ILE A 192 7.56 0.92 11.66
CA ILE A 192 6.50 1.69 11.03
C ILE A 192 5.55 2.29 12.07
N SER A 193 5.22 1.54 13.12
CA SER A 193 4.48 2.06 14.28
C SER A 193 5.43 2.36 15.46
N PRO A 194 5.05 3.25 16.40
CA PRO A 194 5.81 3.47 17.62
C PRO A 194 6.01 2.18 18.40
N LEU A 195 7.17 2.06 19.04
CA LEU A 195 7.51 0.91 19.86
C LEU A 195 6.60 0.87 21.09
N GLN A 196 5.83 -0.21 21.23
CA GLN A 196 5.04 -0.52 22.40
C GLN A 196 5.76 -1.56 23.25
N GLN A 197 5.58 -1.51 24.56
CA GLN A 197 6.18 -2.47 25.49
C GLN A 197 5.17 -2.96 26.52
N ALA A 198 5.24 -4.23 26.84
CA ALA A 198 4.54 -4.85 27.96
C ALA A 198 5.55 -5.63 28.80
N THR A 199 5.52 -5.42 30.11
CA THR A 199 6.35 -6.21 31.05
C THR A 199 5.45 -7.09 31.86
N LEU A 200 5.60 -8.40 31.70
CA LEU A 200 4.87 -9.41 32.47
C LEU A 200 5.61 -9.73 33.75
N LYS A 201 4.85 -9.97 34.83
CA LYS A 201 5.36 -10.40 36.14
C LYS A 201 5.07 -11.88 36.40
N ASN A 202 5.74 -12.44 37.41
CA ASN A 202 5.63 -13.84 37.82
C ASN A 202 5.92 -14.81 36.67
N VAL A 203 6.95 -14.49 35.89
CA VAL A 203 7.39 -15.30 34.75
C VAL A 203 8.54 -16.19 35.20
N LYS A 204 8.46 -17.49 34.92
CA LYS A 204 9.56 -18.45 35.08
C LYS A 204 9.95 -19.00 33.72
N GLN A 205 11.22 -19.36 33.55
CA GLN A 205 11.66 -20.07 32.37
C GLN A 205 11.14 -21.51 32.41
N GLY A 206 10.48 -21.93 31.34
CA GLY A 206 9.87 -23.25 31.22
C GLY A 206 10.81 -24.28 30.58
N SER A 207 10.23 -25.29 29.93
CA SER A 207 10.95 -26.35 29.22
C SER A 207 11.66 -25.83 27.97
N GLY A 208 12.90 -25.35 28.14
CA GLY A 208 13.76 -24.86 27.06
C GLY A 208 14.04 -23.34 27.14
N ASN A 209 14.86 -22.84 26.21
CA ASN A 209 15.26 -21.43 26.17
C ASN A 209 14.24 -20.51 25.47
N ASP A 210 13.16 -21.08 24.96
CA ASP A 210 12.16 -20.38 24.14
C ASP A 210 10.78 -20.33 24.81
N VAL A 211 10.59 -21.00 25.95
CA VAL A 211 9.30 -21.10 26.62
C VAL A 211 9.36 -20.41 27.97
N TYR A 212 8.40 -19.53 28.22
CA TYR A 212 8.21 -18.82 29.48
C TYR A 212 6.83 -19.15 30.04
N GLU A 213 6.75 -19.44 31.32
CA GLU A 213 5.50 -19.77 32.01
C GLU A 213 5.08 -18.61 32.92
N VAL A 214 3.81 -18.23 32.85
CA VAL A 214 3.25 -17.10 33.61
C VAL A 214 2.34 -17.61 34.72
N PHE A 215 2.59 -17.17 35.95
CA PHE A 215 1.89 -17.63 37.15
C PHE A 215 0.97 -16.57 37.77
N GLU A 216 0.00 -17.03 38.56
CA GLU A 216 -0.95 -16.15 39.25
C GLU A 216 -0.32 -15.47 40.49
N ASP A 217 -0.65 -14.19 40.73
CA ASP A 217 -0.12 -13.39 41.85
C ASP A 217 -0.28 -14.03 43.24
N LYS A 218 -1.40 -14.74 43.45
CA LYS A 218 -1.75 -15.31 44.77
C LYS A 218 -1.22 -16.73 44.97
N ASN A 219 -0.69 -17.37 43.94
CA ASN A 219 -0.20 -18.74 44.01
C ASN A 219 0.86 -19.01 42.93
N GLU A 220 2.14 -18.98 43.33
CA GLU A 220 3.30 -19.22 42.45
C GLU A 220 3.36 -20.63 41.81
N ASN A 221 2.46 -21.55 42.22
CA ASN A 221 2.35 -22.90 41.66
C ASN A 221 1.20 -23.04 40.65
N LYS A 222 0.32 -22.04 40.51
CA LYS A 222 -0.77 -22.09 39.53
C LYS A 222 -0.37 -21.38 38.24
N LYS A 223 0.01 -22.18 37.23
CA LYS A 223 0.27 -21.74 35.85
C LYS A 223 -1.02 -21.22 35.21
N ARG A 224 -0.93 -20.08 34.52
CA ARG A 224 -2.06 -19.39 33.83
C ARG A 224 -1.86 -19.27 32.33
N GLY A 225 -0.75 -19.78 31.82
CA GLY A 225 -0.41 -19.72 30.41
C GLY A 225 1.09 -19.70 30.18
N ILE A 226 1.43 -19.73 28.90
CA ILE A 226 2.79 -19.75 28.41
C ILE A 226 3.00 -18.67 27.36
N ILE A 227 4.27 -18.37 27.16
CA ILE A 227 4.76 -17.56 26.06
C ILE A 227 5.86 -18.35 25.40
N LYS A 228 5.69 -18.68 24.13
CA LYS A 228 6.67 -19.42 23.34
C LYS A 228 7.24 -18.51 22.27
N VAL A 229 8.55 -18.34 22.26
CA VAL A 229 9.28 -17.50 21.30
C VAL A 229 9.70 -18.38 20.13
N ASP A 230 9.33 -17.98 18.93
CA ASP A 230 9.84 -18.54 17.68
C ASP A 230 10.85 -17.55 17.10
N ARG A 231 12.12 -17.76 17.45
CA ARG A 231 13.23 -16.89 17.04
C ARG A 231 13.50 -16.95 15.54
N ASP A 232 13.32 -18.12 14.92
CA ASP A 232 13.52 -18.31 13.48
C ASP A 232 12.52 -17.50 12.67
N ARG A 233 11.27 -17.39 13.15
CA ARG A 233 10.21 -16.64 12.48
C ARG A 233 9.99 -15.23 13.05
N GLY A 234 10.69 -14.85 14.12
CA GLY A 234 10.56 -13.54 14.77
C GLY A 234 9.18 -13.27 15.38
N ARG A 235 8.51 -14.32 15.88
CA ARG A 235 7.15 -14.24 16.44
C ARG A 235 7.11 -14.85 17.83
N LEU A 236 6.08 -14.52 18.59
CA LEU A 236 5.81 -15.20 19.84
C LEU A 236 4.34 -15.62 19.93
N PHE A 237 4.13 -16.77 20.54
CA PHE A 237 2.84 -17.29 20.92
C PHE A 237 2.54 -16.87 22.35
N VAL A 238 1.32 -16.42 22.61
CA VAL A 238 0.83 -16.11 23.96
C VAL A 238 -0.50 -16.82 24.18
N SER A 239 -0.58 -17.57 25.28
CA SER A 239 -1.81 -18.20 25.74
C SER A 239 -3.00 -17.23 25.79
N LYS A 240 -4.16 -17.69 25.31
CA LYS A 240 -5.41 -16.93 25.31
C LYS A 240 -5.80 -16.42 26.70
N GLU A 241 -5.47 -17.17 27.74
CA GLU A 241 -5.74 -16.77 29.12
C GLU A 241 -4.98 -15.49 29.54
N LEU A 242 -3.80 -15.22 28.97
CA LEU A 242 -2.99 -14.04 29.28
C LEU A 242 -3.48 -12.77 28.56
N MET A 243 -4.23 -12.94 27.48
CA MET A 243 -4.69 -11.86 26.60
C MET A 243 -6.17 -11.53 26.82
N GLN A 244 -6.55 -10.32 26.42
CA GLN A 244 -7.94 -9.87 26.29
C GLN A 244 -8.15 -9.36 24.87
N LEU A 245 -9.30 -9.69 24.29
CA LEU A 245 -9.77 -9.22 23.00
C LEU A 245 -10.71 -8.03 23.24
N SER A 246 -10.59 -6.96 22.45
CA SER A 246 -11.54 -5.85 22.49
C SER A 246 -12.89 -6.23 21.88
N GLU A 247 -13.96 -5.60 22.36
CA GLU A 247 -15.31 -5.71 21.79
C GLU A 247 -15.60 -4.64 20.71
N ASP A 248 -14.61 -3.79 20.39
CA ASP A 248 -14.71 -2.74 19.36
C ASP A 248 -14.87 -3.31 17.94
N GLU A 249 -15.41 -2.50 17.01
CA GLU A 249 -15.59 -2.88 15.58
C GLU A 249 -14.33 -3.40 14.90
N ARG A 250 -13.14 -2.97 15.36
CA ARG A 250 -11.84 -3.46 14.90
C ARG A 250 -11.18 -4.23 16.03
N GLN A 251 -11.13 -5.56 15.89
CA GLN A 251 -10.64 -6.42 16.97
C GLN A 251 -9.15 -6.15 17.23
N LYS A 252 -8.81 -5.99 18.51
CA LYS A 252 -7.43 -5.89 18.98
C LYS A 252 -7.21 -6.74 20.22
N ILE A 253 -6.03 -7.30 20.34
CA ILE A 253 -5.59 -8.01 21.55
C ILE A 253 -4.61 -7.16 22.36
N SER A 254 -4.65 -7.35 23.67
CA SER A 254 -3.71 -6.76 24.63
C SER A 254 -3.54 -7.70 25.83
N PHE A 255 -2.46 -7.55 26.62
CA PHE A 255 -2.33 -8.34 27.83
C PHE A 255 -3.36 -7.93 28.89
N LYS A 256 -3.93 -8.89 29.62
CA LYS A 256 -4.77 -8.57 30.77
C LYS A 256 -3.93 -7.86 31.83
N VAL A 257 -4.44 -6.72 32.31
CA VAL A 257 -3.73 -5.80 33.25
C VAL A 257 -3.22 -6.49 34.52
N LYS A 258 -3.86 -7.59 34.94
CA LYS A 258 -3.47 -8.40 36.11
C LYS A 258 -2.08 -9.06 35.95
N PHE A 259 -1.65 -9.38 34.73
CA PHE A 259 -0.36 -10.03 34.47
C PHE A 259 0.79 -9.03 34.23
N LEU A 260 0.48 -7.73 34.13
CA LEU A 260 1.47 -6.69 33.90
C LEU A 260 2.15 -6.26 35.21
N ALA A 261 3.46 -6.07 35.15
CA ALA A 261 4.25 -5.47 36.22
C ALA A 261 3.83 -4.00 36.44
N GLU A 262 4.02 -3.48 37.66
CA GLU A 262 3.90 -2.05 37.92
C GLU A 262 5.07 -1.30 37.30
N ASN A 263 4.87 -0.03 36.91
CA ASN A 263 5.93 0.77 36.33
C ASN A 263 7.15 0.80 37.26
N GLU A 264 8.27 0.25 36.79
CA GLU A 264 9.56 0.70 37.31
C GLU A 264 9.65 2.20 37.04
N LYS A 265 10.07 2.98 38.03
CA LYS A 265 10.37 4.41 37.89
C LYS A 265 11.61 4.61 36.99
N ASN A 266 11.60 4.10 35.76
CA ASN A 266 12.66 4.29 34.76
C ASN A 266 12.13 4.98 33.50
N GLN A 267 11.10 5.82 33.61
CA GLN A 267 10.68 6.74 32.54
C GLN A 267 11.40 8.10 32.56
N LYS A 268 12.53 8.23 33.29
CA LYS A 268 13.35 9.46 33.30
C LYS A 268 14.74 9.32 32.69
N GLU A 269 15.18 8.13 32.26
CA GLU A 269 16.50 7.98 31.61
C GLU A 269 16.40 7.75 30.09
N ASP A 270 15.38 7.06 29.59
CA ASP A 270 15.22 6.84 28.13
C ASP A 270 14.50 7.98 27.37
N MET A 271 14.05 9.03 28.07
CA MET A 271 13.52 10.27 27.43
C MET A 271 14.32 11.54 27.77
N LYS A 272 15.36 11.47 28.62
CA LYS A 272 16.19 12.65 28.95
C LYS A 272 17.38 12.88 28.01
N GLN A 273 17.48 12.16 26.89
CA GLN A 273 18.37 12.50 25.79
C GLN A 273 17.65 13.20 24.62
N GLN A 274 16.43 13.73 24.81
CA GLN A 274 15.70 14.41 23.73
C GLN A 274 15.10 15.79 24.06
N GLU A 275 15.32 16.35 25.25
CA GLU A 275 14.91 17.73 25.54
C GLU A 275 16.11 18.53 26.03
N GLY A 276 16.70 19.27 25.08
CA GLY A 276 17.61 20.37 25.38
C GLY A 276 16.80 21.59 25.78
N GLU A 277 17.23 22.18 26.89
CA GLU A 277 16.71 23.35 27.59
C GLU A 277 16.35 24.53 26.68
N GLN A 278 15.19 25.13 26.93
CA GLN A 278 14.98 26.57 26.77
C GLN A 278 13.93 27.01 27.81
N GLU A 279 14.42 27.46 28.96
CA GLU A 279 13.73 28.45 29.78
C GLU A 279 14.08 29.83 29.21
N ASP A 280 13.07 30.62 28.82
CA ASP A 280 12.78 31.86 29.56
C ASP A 280 11.55 32.63 29.03
N ALA A 281 10.89 33.26 30.01
CA ALA A 281 10.06 34.47 29.99
C ALA A 281 8.55 34.40 29.66
N ALA A 282 7.81 34.49 30.77
CA ALA A 282 6.39 34.80 31.00
C ALA A 282 5.81 36.05 30.29
N GLN A 283 4.48 36.02 30.09
CA GLN A 283 3.48 36.94 30.72
C GLN A 283 2.06 36.48 30.29
N GLU A 284 1.27 35.97 31.24
CA GLU A 284 0.12 36.63 31.89
C GLU A 284 -1.09 36.88 30.97
N GLU A 285 -2.16 36.12 31.20
CA GLU A 285 -3.48 36.69 31.55
C GLU A 285 -4.39 35.59 32.15
N GLU A 286 -4.90 35.87 33.34
CA GLU A 286 -5.90 35.08 34.08
C GLU A 286 -7.30 35.24 33.46
N GLN A 287 -8.16 34.21 33.56
CA GLN A 287 -9.38 34.27 34.40
C GLN A 287 -10.29 33.03 34.23
N GLY A 288 -10.81 32.55 35.36
CA GLY A 288 -12.00 31.70 35.51
C GLY A 288 -11.74 30.20 35.30
N GLY A 289 -11.75 29.32 36.30
CA GLY A 289 -12.57 29.27 37.49
C GLY A 289 -13.64 28.19 37.32
N GLU A 290 -13.35 26.94 37.70
CA GLU A 290 -14.26 26.07 38.45
C GLU A 290 -13.59 24.76 38.85
N SER A 291 -13.70 24.47 40.14
CA SER A 291 -13.02 23.38 40.84
C SER A 291 -13.70 22.04 40.57
N GLN A 292 -12.99 21.10 39.93
CA GLN A 292 -13.36 19.68 39.96
C GLN A 292 -12.35 18.85 40.73
N LYS A 293 -12.89 18.11 41.70
CA LYS A 293 -12.25 17.23 42.66
C LYS A 293 -11.18 16.35 42.00
N GLN A 294 -9.97 16.38 42.58
CA GLN A 294 -8.88 15.48 42.28
C GLN A 294 -9.29 14.02 42.54
N GLN A 295 -9.65 13.28 41.49
CA GLN A 295 -9.56 11.82 41.50
C GLN A 295 -8.15 11.41 41.07
N GLY A 296 -7.47 10.65 41.93
CA GLY A 296 -6.09 10.23 41.72
C GLY A 296 -5.90 9.52 40.37
N LYS A 297 -4.99 10.05 39.54
CA LYS A 297 -4.50 9.40 38.32
C LYS A 297 -3.85 8.07 38.70
N LYS A 298 -4.58 6.95 38.57
CA LYS A 298 -3.98 5.60 38.52
C LYS A 298 -3.00 5.58 37.34
N THR A 299 -1.73 5.35 37.60
CA THR A 299 -0.69 5.18 36.60
C THR A 299 -1.05 4.01 35.69
N LYS A 300 -1.32 4.28 34.41
CA LYS A 300 -1.68 3.25 33.41
C LYS A 300 -0.45 2.36 33.17
N LYS A 301 -0.59 1.05 33.39
CA LYS A 301 0.48 0.08 33.10
C LYS A 301 0.74 0.03 31.58
N PRO A 302 2.00 0.10 31.12
CA PRO A 302 2.34 -0.01 29.72
C PRO A 302 1.95 -1.39 29.21
N ASN A 303 1.33 -1.41 28.05
CA ASN A 303 0.80 -2.60 27.40
C ASN A 303 1.04 -2.50 25.90
N ILE A 304 0.82 -3.60 25.20
CA ILE A 304 0.82 -3.65 23.75
C ILE A 304 -0.62 -3.78 23.24
N GLU A 305 -0.93 -3.08 22.17
CA GLU A 305 -2.15 -3.22 21.40
C GLU A 305 -1.79 -3.72 20.00
N ILE A 306 -2.35 -4.87 19.65
CA ILE A 306 -2.12 -5.58 18.38
C ILE A 306 -3.47 -5.75 17.69
N PHE A 307 -3.60 -5.23 16.48
CA PHE A 307 -4.81 -5.34 15.68
C PHE A 307 -4.92 -6.71 14.98
N GLU A 308 -6.14 -7.13 14.67
CA GLU A 308 -6.49 -8.42 14.04
C GLU A 308 -5.64 -8.79 12.84
N GLU A 309 -5.25 -7.83 12.01
CA GLU A 309 -4.42 -8.08 10.84
C GLU A 309 -2.96 -8.46 11.15
N TYR A 310 -2.53 -8.37 12.42
CA TYR A 310 -1.17 -8.66 12.87
C TYR A 310 -1.09 -9.80 13.90
N PHE A 311 -2.17 -10.54 14.11
CA PHE A 311 -2.14 -11.75 14.92
C PHE A 311 -2.96 -12.89 14.31
N ASP A 312 -2.50 -14.12 14.56
CA ASP A 312 -3.21 -15.34 14.18
C ASP A 312 -3.63 -16.08 15.45
N MET A 313 -4.83 -16.66 15.48
CA MET A 313 -5.21 -17.63 16.50
C MET A 313 -4.78 -19.02 16.09
N ASP A 314 -4.05 -19.70 16.97
CA ASP A 314 -3.62 -21.09 16.75
C ASP A 314 -3.47 -21.80 18.10
N SER A 315 -3.10 -23.07 18.05
CA SER A 315 -2.76 -23.87 19.21
C SER A 315 -1.34 -24.43 19.11
N VAL A 316 -0.65 -24.50 20.24
CA VAL A 316 0.68 -25.14 20.34
C VAL A 316 0.61 -26.30 21.31
N ASP A 317 1.29 -27.39 20.97
CA ASP A 317 1.55 -28.47 21.91
C ASP A 317 2.77 -28.10 22.75
N VAL A 318 2.58 -28.01 24.05
CA VAL A 318 3.67 -27.81 25.01
C VAL A 318 3.53 -28.85 26.11
N SER A 319 4.51 -29.76 26.14
CA SER A 319 4.58 -30.85 27.12
C SER A 319 3.41 -31.83 27.06
N GLY A 320 2.79 -32.02 25.89
CA GLY A 320 1.67 -32.95 25.68
C GLY A 320 0.28 -32.33 25.93
N GLU A 321 0.22 -31.04 26.29
CA GLU A 321 -1.01 -30.28 26.45
C GLU A 321 -1.18 -29.28 25.31
N LYS A 322 -2.38 -29.24 24.74
CA LYS A 322 -2.74 -28.33 23.65
C LYS A 322 -3.17 -26.99 24.23
N GLU A 323 -2.36 -25.96 24.02
CA GLU A 323 -2.62 -24.60 24.50
C GLU A 323 -3.12 -23.72 23.35
N GLU A 324 -4.28 -23.10 23.51
CA GLU A 324 -4.82 -22.11 22.55
C GLU A 324 -4.33 -20.69 22.85
N GLY A 325 -4.02 -19.93 21.81
CA GLY A 325 -3.50 -18.58 21.98
C GLY A 325 -3.35 -17.80 20.69
N TYR A 326 -2.51 -16.78 20.75
CA TYR A 326 -2.29 -15.82 19.69
C TYR A 326 -0.82 -15.79 19.30
N TRP A 327 -0.55 -15.86 18.00
CA TRP A 327 0.75 -15.60 17.40
C TRP A 327 0.83 -14.17 16.91
N PHE A 328 1.89 -13.45 17.26
CA PHE A 328 2.16 -12.11 16.73
C PHE A 328 3.66 -11.82 16.69
N PRO A 329 4.12 -10.90 15.81
CA PRO A 329 5.54 -10.57 15.70
C PRO A 329 6.03 -9.78 16.92
N PHE A 330 7.31 -9.88 17.25
CA PHE A 330 7.96 -9.01 18.23
C PHE A 330 8.97 -8.08 17.57
N ALA A 331 9.13 -6.87 18.09
CA ALA A 331 10.02 -5.84 17.54
C ALA A 331 11.48 -6.01 18.00
N LYS A 332 11.69 -6.59 19.18
CA LYS A 332 12.98 -6.92 19.79
C LYS A 332 12.84 -8.24 20.54
N GLU A 333 13.94 -9.00 20.62
CA GLU A 333 13.99 -10.24 21.39
C GLU A 333 13.39 -10.04 22.80
N PRO A 334 12.50 -10.93 23.27
CA PRO A 334 11.94 -10.85 24.60
C PRO A 334 13.04 -10.87 25.68
N GLU A 335 13.02 -9.89 26.57
CA GLU A 335 14.05 -9.73 27.60
C GLU A 335 13.55 -10.32 28.92
N PHE A 336 14.11 -11.47 29.30
CA PHE A 336 13.79 -12.15 30.56
C PHE A 336 14.73 -11.71 31.67
N ASN A 337 14.18 -11.27 32.80
CA ASN A 337 14.92 -10.95 34.02
C ASN A 337 14.59 -11.98 35.11
N GLU A 338 15.52 -12.90 35.34
CA GLU A 338 15.37 -14.01 36.29
C GLU A 338 15.19 -13.52 37.74
N LYS A 339 15.97 -12.51 38.16
CA LYS A 339 15.90 -11.97 39.54
C LYS A 339 14.55 -11.34 39.85
N LYS A 340 14.00 -10.60 38.88
CA LYS A 340 12.70 -9.94 39.00
C LYS A 340 11.53 -10.85 38.61
N LYS A 341 11.79 -12.04 38.06
CA LYS A 341 10.79 -12.94 37.44
C LYS A 341 9.88 -12.17 36.45
N THR A 342 10.49 -11.35 35.59
CA THR A 342 9.76 -10.52 34.61
C THR A 342 10.20 -10.80 33.19
N LEU A 343 9.27 -10.64 32.24
CA LEU A 343 9.54 -10.75 30.81
C LEU A 343 9.07 -9.48 30.10
N ARG A 344 9.98 -8.75 29.47
CA ARG A 344 9.66 -7.56 28.68
C ARG A 344 9.47 -7.95 27.22
N ILE A 345 8.29 -7.65 26.69
CA ILE A 345 7.91 -7.88 25.30
C ILE A 345 7.79 -6.53 24.62
N SER A 346 8.44 -6.40 23.46
CA SER A 346 8.40 -5.20 22.62
C SER A 346 7.66 -5.49 21.32
N TYR A 347 6.73 -4.61 20.95
CA TYR A 347 5.90 -4.74 19.75
C TYR A 347 5.94 -3.46 18.90
N SER A 348 5.98 -3.63 17.59
CA SER A 348 5.86 -2.58 16.58
C SER A 348 5.50 -3.26 15.27
N VAL A 349 4.80 -2.55 14.39
CA VAL A 349 4.60 -2.98 13.01
C VAL A 349 5.92 -2.71 12.29
N VAL A 350 6.56 -3.76 11.79
CA VAL A 350 7.89 -3.69 11.19
C VAL A 350 7.83 -4.03 9.71
N LYS A 351 8.54 -3.26 8.89
CA LYS A 351 8.90 -3.65 7.54
C LYS A 351 10.34 -4.16 7.54
N GLU A 352 10.54 -5.40 7.09
CA GLU A 352 11.87 -5.90 6.77
C GLU A 352 12.19 -5.68 5.29
N VAL A 353 13.38 -5.16 5.00
CA VAL A 353 13.87 -4.96 3.63
C VAL A 353 15.25 -5.53 3.51
N TYR A 354 15.43 -6.47 2.57
CA TYR A 354 16.76 -6.90 2.16
C TYR A 354 17.39 -5.80 1.29
N CYS A 355 18.55 -5.29 1.68
CA CYS A 355 19.15 -4.13 1.05
C CYS A 355 20.65 -4.33 0.80
N LYS A 356 21.02 -4.51 -0.47
CA LYS A 356 22.43 -4.58 -0.89
C LYS A 356 23.11 -3.20 -0.84
N ASN A 357 22.36 -2.15 -1.18
CA ASN A 357 22.84 -0.77 -1.23
C ASN A 357 22.08 0.11 -0.23
N LEU A 358 22.60 0.19 0.99
CA LEU A 358 22.07 1.04 2.05
C LEU A 358 23.03 2.21 2.30
N GLU A 359 22.49 3.43 2.30
CA GLU A 359 23.19 4.64 2.71
C GLU A 359 22.52 5.21 3.96
N ILE A 360 23.28 5.46 5.02
CA ILE A 360 22.77 6.07 6.27
C ILE A 360 23.38 7.46 6.41
N LYS A 361 22.54 8.49 6.53
CA LYS A 361 22.92 9.90 6.65
C LYS A 361 22.52 10.47 8.02
N GLY A 362 23.42 11.20 8.65
CA GLY A 362 23.21 11.84 9.96
C GLY A 362 24.18 11.36 11.04
N VAL A 363 24.39 12.20 12.05
CA VAL A 363 25.43 12.07 13.09
C VAL A 363 25.41 10.68 13.74
N GLU A 364 26.60 10.09 13.82
CA GLU A 364 26.93 8.86 14.56
C GLU A 364 26.27 8.86 15.94
N ASN A 365 25.20 8.09 16.06
CA ASN A 365 24.79 7.49 17.32
C ASN A 365 24.18 6.15 16.96
N THR A 366 25.07 5.22 16.61
CA THR A 366 24.79 3.79 16.58
C THR A 366 24.17 3.41 17.91
N ILE A 367 22.92 2.98 17.91
CA ILE A 367 22.41 2.17 19.01
C ILE A 367 23.20 0.87 18.91
N HIS A 368 24.24 0.75 19.74
CA HIS A 368 25.01 -0.47 19.87
C HIS A 368 24.12 -1.59 20.46
N PRO A 369 24.29 -2.85 20.03
CA PRO A 369 23.70 -3.98 20.72
C PRO A 369 24.26 -4.04 22.16
N PRO A 370 23.47 -4.50 23.15
CA PRO A 370 24.05 -4.98 24.39
C PRO A 370 24.88 -6.23 24.06
N ASN A 371 26.18 -6.14 24.37
CA ASN A 371 27.24 -7.14 24.23
C ASN A 371 28.01 -7.11 22.91
N GLY A 372 29.29 -6.78 23.04
CA GLY A 372 30.22 -6.53 21.96
C GLY A 372 30.78 -7.78 21.30
N SER A 373 31.16 -7.57 20.04
CA SER A 373 32.26 -8.25 19.38
C SER A 373 32.79 -7.31 18.30
N GLU A 374 34.11 -7.34 18.12
CA GLU A 374 34.92 -6.43 17.33
C GLU A 374 34.58 -6.48 15.83
N GLN A 375 34.85 -5.37 15.14
CA GLN A 375 34.77 -5.27 13.68
C GLN A 375 35.81 -6.17 13.01
N PRO A 376 35.43 -6.99 12.00
CA PRO A 376 36.39 -7.49 11.03
C PRO A 376 36.23 -6.78 9.69
N THR A 377 37.40 -6.48 9.13
CA THR A 377 37.67 -5.92 7.80
C THR A 377 37.19 -6.82 6.66
N ASP A 378 36.83 -6.16 5.55
CA ASP A 378 36.52 -6.66 4.22
C ASP A 378 36.91 -8.10 3.90
N ASN A 379 35.95 -8.91 3.45
CA ASN A 379 36.23 -10.08 2.61
C ASN A 379 35.10 -10.41 1.61
N ALA A 380 35.53 -11.01 0.52
CA ALA A 380 34.97 -11.04 -0.83
C ALA A 380 33.58 -11.72 -1.02
N PRO A 381 32.85 -11.36 -2.11
CA PRO A 381 31.50 -11.86 -2.37
C PRO A 381 31.49 -13.31 -2.89
N THR A 382 30.63 -14.14 -2.29
CA THR A 382 30.25 -15.48 -2.75
C THR A 382 29.27 -15.42 -3.92
N LYS A 383 29.31 -16.47 -4.76
CA LYS A 383 28.67 -16.58 -6.08
C LYS A 383 27.13 -16.62 -6.04
N GLN A 384 26.48 -15.50 -5.75
CA GLN A 384 25.09 -15.17 -6.11
C GLN A 384 24.93 -13.70 -6.57
N ASP A 385 26.01 -12.91 -6.62
CA ASP A 385 26.01 -11.48 -6.93
C ASP A 385 26.24 -11.16 -8.43
N LYS A 386 25.30 -11.53 -9.31
CA LYS A 386 25.36 -11.13 -10.73
C LYS A 386 24.19 -10.30 -11.24
N GLN A 387 23.22 -9.96 -10.39
CA GLN A 387 22.21 -8.96 -10.75
C GLN A 387 22.54 -7.62 -10.09
N PRO A 388 22.63 -6.52 -10.86
CA PRO A 388 22.79 -5.20 -10.28
C PRO A 388 21.64 -4.92 -9.31
N PRO A 389 21.89 -4.20 -8.21
CA PRO A 389 20.86 -3.87 -7.25
C PRO A 389 19.76 -3.06 -7.94
N ILE A 390 18.51 -3.49 -7.76
CA ILE A 390 17.31 -2.86 -8.34
C ILE A 390 17.18 -1.38 -7.93
N GLY A 391 17.77 -1.01 -6.80
CA GLY A 391 17.82 0.36 -6.32
C GLY A 391 18.71 0.56 -5.09
N GLN A 392 18.60 1.74 -4.50
CA GLN A 392 19.28 2.18 -3.28
C GLN A 392 18.24 2.57 -2.23
N ILE A 393 18.55 2.27 -0.97
CA ILE A 393 17.78 2.76 0.19
C ILE A 393 18.65 3.76 0.94
N THR A 394 18.09 4.93 1.24
CA THR A 394 18.73 5.96 2.07
C THR A 394 17.94 6.14 3.35
N VAL A 395 18.60 6.11 4.50
CA VAL A 395 17.98 6.38 5.81
C VAL A 395 18.61 7.65 6.39
N GLU A 396 17.77 8.60 6.77
CA GLU A 396 18.19 9.86 7.37
C GLU A 396 17.45 10.12 8.67
N ARG A 397 18.21 10.43 9.74
CA ARG A 397 17.60 10.76 11.03
C ARG A 397 17.07 12.19 11.02
N LEU A 398 15.80 12.34 11.39
CA LEU A 398 15.14 13.64 11.51
C LEU A 398 15.32 14.21 12.91
N ARG A 399 15.20 15.54 13.06
CA ARG A 399 15.28 16.23 14.35
C ARG A 399 14.25 15.74 15.37
N SER A 400 13.12 15.20 14.91
CA SER A 400 12.07 14.63 15.75
C SER A 400 12.39 13.25 16.34
N GLY A 401 13.57 12.68 16.05
CA GLY A 401 13.93 11.32 16.44
C GLY A 401 13.43 10.23 15.49
N LYS A 402 12.46 10.54 14.61
CA LYS A 402 12.02 9.66 13.51
C LYS A 402 13.09 9.57 12.41
N CYS A 403 12.92 8.64 11.48
CA CYS A 403 13.79 8.51 10.31
C CYS A 403 13.01 8.66 9.01
N ARG A 404 13.59 9.42 8.08
CA ARG A 404 13.16 9.50 6.69
C ARG A 404 13.86 8.39 5.93
N VAL A 405 13.09 7.50 5.32
CA VAL A 405 13.59 6.39 4.51
C VAL A 405 13.21 6.65 3.07
N THR A 406 14.20 6.76 2.20
CA THR A 406 14.00 6.97 0.76
C THR A 406 14.39 5.70 0.00
N PHE A 407 13.44 5.14 -0.72
CA PHE A 407 13.65 4.06 -1.69
C PHE A 407 13.83 4.70 -3.06
N ARG A 408 14.89 4.35 -3.78
CA ARG A 408 15.16 4.89 -5.12
C ARG A 408 15.59 3.78 -6.06
N LEU A 409 14.90 3.63 -7.19
CA LEU A 409 15.30 2.71 -8.25
C LEU A 409 16.61 3.14 -8.91
N SER A 410 17.30 2.18 -9.52
CA SER A 410 18.35 2.51 -10.48
C SER A 410 17.77 3.25 -11.69
N GLU A 411 18.57 4.10 -12.33
CA GLU A 411 18.15 4.82 -13.53
C GLU A 411 17.80 3.88 -14.70
N GLU A 412 18.43 2.71 -14.76
CA GLU A 412 18.13 1.68 -15.76
C GLU A 412 16.74 1.08 -15.54
N GLU A 413 16.42 0.69 -14.30
CA GLU A 413 15.13 0.11 -13.96
C GLU A 413 14.00 1.14 -14.11
N LYS A 414 14.23 2.40 -13.69
CA LYS A 414 13.28 3.50 -13.89
C LYS A 414 12.98 3.71 -15.38
N LYS A 415 14.00 3.71 -16.25
CA LYS A 415 13.81 3.84 -17.70
C LYS A 415 13.08 2.64 -18.28
N LYS A 416 13.38 1.43 -17.81
CA LYS A 416 12.70 0.19 -18.22
C LYS A 416 11.20 0.25 -17.91
N ARG A 417 10.83 0.58 -16.68
CA ARG A 417 9.41 0.73 -16.27
C ARG A 417 8.70 1.82 -17.06
N LEU A 418 9.36 2.97 -17.27
CA LEU A 418 8.83 4.05 -18.11
C LEU A 418 8.58 3.56 -19.55
N HIS A 419 9.51 2.82 -20.14
CA HIS A 419 9.36 2.29 -21.50
C HIS A 419 8.15 1.35 -21.60
N GLN A 420 8.02 0.41 -20.67
CA GLN A 420 6.90 -0.54 -20.62
C GLN A 420 5.54 0.16 -20.46
N LEU A 421 5.46 1.18 -19.59
CA LEU A 421 4.28 2.02 -19.43
C LEU A 421 3.89 2.72 -20.74
N LEU A 422 4.87 3.36 -21.40
CA LEU A 422 4.65 4.07 -22.65
C LEU A 422 4.24 3.11 -23.78
N GLU A 423 4.85 1.93 -23.84
CA GLU A 423 4.55 0.91 -24.84
C GLU A 423 3.13 0.37 -24.68
N ALA A 424 2.71 0.07 -23.44
CA ALA A 424 1.33 -0.35 -23.16
C ALA A 424 0.30 0.73 -23.52
N ILE A 425 0.57 2.01 -23.20
CA ILE A 425 -0.33 3.12 -23.57
C ILE A 425 -0.39 3.32 -25.09
N LYS A 426 0.75 3.18 -25.78
CA LYS A 426 0.85 3.35 -27.23
C LYS A 426 0.16 2.24 -28.01
N ASN A 427 0.31 0.99 -27.57
CA ASN A 427 -0.21 -0.17 -28.30
C ASN A 427 -1.64 -0.53 -27.89
N GLY A 428 -2.11 -0.03 -26.75
CA GLY A 428 -3.46 -0.22 -26.25
C GLY A 428 -3.59 -1.32 -25.22
N PHE A 429 -4.78 -1.43 -24.63
CA PHE A 429 -5.04 -2.32 -23.51
C PHE A 429 -5.80 -3.58 -23.91
N ALA A 430 -5.42 -4.71 -23.32
CA ALA A 430 -6.17 -5.94 -23.34
C ALA A 430 -7.40 -5.80 -22.44
N VAL A 431 -8.60 -5.72 -23.02
CA VAL A 431 -9.84 -5.54 -22.27
C VAL A 431 -10.72 -6.78 -22.42
N GLN A 432 -11.03 -7.39 -21.28
CA GLN A 432 -12.05 -8.44 -21.20
C GLN A 432 -13.15 -7.95 -20.28
N SER A 433 -14.38 -7.92 -20.80
CA SER A 433 -15.57 -7.51 -20.07
C SER A 433 -16.71 -8.44 -20.43
N SER A 434 -17.31 -9.12 -19.46
CA SER A 434 -18.50 -9.97 -19.69
C SER A 434 -18.35 -10.99 -20.83
N ASN A 435 -17.17 -11.61 -20.95
CA ASN A 435 -16.78 -12.55 -22.02
C ASN A 435 -16.72 -11.94 -23.44
N GLU A 436 -16.82 -10.62 -23.58
CA GLU A 436 -16.55 -9.92 -24.84
C GLU A 436 -15.05 -9.61 -24.93
N LEU A 437 -14.48 -9.91 -26.10
CA LEU A 437 -13.12 -9.51 -26.42
C LEU A 437 -13.17 -8.09 -26.98
N ASN A 438 -12.70 -7.14 -26.19
CA ASN A 438 -12.58 -5.75 -26.59
C ASN A 438 -11.12 -5.32 -26.53
N SER A 439 -10.78 -4.26 -27.25
CA SER A 439 -9.44 -3.68 -27.16
C SER A 439 -9.55 -2.17 -27.10
N LEU A 440 -8.72 -1.56 -26.27
CA LEU A 440 -8.56 -0.11 -26.25
C LEU A 440 -7.30 0.23 -27.03
N VAL A 441 -7.32 -0.04 -28.34
CA VAL A 441 -6.22 0.32 -29.26
C VAL A 441 -6.35 1.80 -29.62
N PRO A 442 -5.29 2.62 -29.41
CA PRO A 442 -5.28 4.02 -29.82
C PRO A 442 -5.51 4.19 -31.32
N LEU A 443 -6.52 4.96 -31.70
CA LEU A 443 -6.70 5.42 -33.09
C LEU A 443 -6.02 6.77 -33.34
N PHE A 444 -5.90 7.57 -32.28
CA PHE A 444 -5.12 8.80 -32.27
C PHE A 444 -4.38 8.91 -30.94
N LEU A 445 -3.12 9.31 -31.00
CA LEU A 445 -2.29 9.54 -29.82
C LEU A 445 -1.45 10.80 -30.02
N VAL A 446 -1.51 11.71 -29.05
CA VAL A 446 -0.53 12.80 -28.91
C VAL A 446 0.19 12.65 -27.59
N ALA A 447 1.52 12.80 -27.62
CA ALA A 447 2.35 12.79 -26.43
C ALA A 447 3.32 13.98 -26.47
N ALA A 448 3.63 14.52 -25.29
CA ALA A 448 4.63 15.57 -25.16
C ALA A 448 5.33 15.51 -23.81
N VAL A 449 6.47 16.19 -23.77
CA VAL A 449 7.19 16.44 -22.54
C VAL A 449 6.71 17.77 -21.94
N VAL A 450 6.38 17.76 -20.65
CA VAL A 450 5.80 18.89 -19.93
C VAL A 450 6.59 19.22 -18.66
N LYS A 451 6.53 20.48 -18.24
CA LYS A 451 7.14 20.98 -16.99
C LYS A 451 6.36 20.58 -15.74
N VAL A 452 5.07 20.29 -15.90
CA VAL A 452 4.14 19.90 -14.84
C VAL A 452 3.38 18.67 -15.34
N PRO A 453 3.19 17.60 -14.54
CA PRO A 453 2.51 16.37 -14.96
C PRO A 453 1.00 16.60 -15.10
N SER A 454 0.61 17.30 -16.17
CA SER A 454 -0.76 17.73 -16.44
C SER A 454 -1.22 17.27 -17.84
N PRO A 455 -2.50 16.88 -18.01
CA PRO A 455 -3.05 16.42 -19.29
C PRO A 455 -3.34 17.60 -20.24
N VAL A 456 -2.28 18.28 -20.72
CA VAL A 456 -2.38 19.57 -21.43
C VAL A 456 -3.20 19.53 -22.72
N PHE A 457 -3.27 18.39 -23.40
CA PHE A 457 -4.06 18.24 -24.64
C PHE A 457 -5.53 17.88 -24.37
N HIS A 458 -5.85 17.34 -23.19
CA HIS A 458 -7.18 16.85 -22.87
C HIS A 458 -8.32 17.85 -23.11
N PRO A 459 -8.24 19.13 -22.68
CA PRO A 459 -9.35 20.06 -22.86
C PRO A 459 -9.56 20.51 -24.30
N TYR A 460 -8.54 20.42 -25.16
CA TYR A 460 -8.59 20.95 -26.52
C TYR A 460 -9.02 19.93 -27.57
N LEU A 461 -8.78 18.63 -27.33
CA LEU A 461 -9.01 17.61 -28.35
C LEU A 461 -10.50 17.22 -28.46
N HIS A 462 -11.00 17.31 -29.68
CA HIS A 462 -12.35 16.93 -30.11
C HIS A 462 -12.30 16.15 -31.42
N ILE A 463 -13.42 15.54 -31.81
CA ILE A 463 -13.60 14.92 -33.12
C ILE A 463 -14.68 15.64 -33.92
N ALA A 464 -14.55 15.60 -35.25
CA ALA A 464 -15.60 15.96 -36.18
C ALA A 464 -15.71 14.87 -37.24
N LYS A 465 -16.95 14.43 -37.51
CA LYS A 465 -17.26 13.53 -38.63
C LYS A 465 -17.45 14.35 -39.90
N ARG A 466 -16.81 13.94 -40.98
CA ARG A 466 -17.01 14.51 -42.32
C ARG A 466 -18.13 13.79 -43.06
N CYS A 467 -18.63 14.42 -44.13
CA CYS A 467 -19.70 13.86 -44.97
C CYS A 467 -19.31 12.55 -45.67
N ASP A 468 -18.01 12.31 -45.87
CA ASP A 468 -17.45 11.08 -46.44
C ASP A 468 -17.29 9.94 -45.41
N GLY A 469 -17.74 10.14 -44.16
CA GLY A 469 -17.62 9.18 -43.06
C GLY A 469 -16.28 9.21 -42.34
N THR A 470 -15.30 10.01 -42.79
CA THR A 470 -14.00 10.12 -42.10
C THR A 470 -14.09 10.94 -40.82
N VAL A 471 -13.27 10.59 -39.84
CA VAL A 471 -13.21 11.26 -38.53
C VAL A 471 -11.93 12.08 -38.44
N ARG A 472 -12.05 13.37 -38.12
CA ARG A 472 -10.92 14.27 -37.94
C ARG A 472 -10.78 14.68 -36.48
N VAL A 473 -9.55 14.65 -35.97
CA VAL A 473 -9.22 15.20 -34.65
C VAL A 473 -8.95 16.70 -34.76
N LEU A 474 -9.55 17.49 -33.87
CA LEU A 474 -9.48 18.95 -33.82
C LEU A 474 -8.80 19.44 -32.52
N GLY A 475 -8.31 20.68 -32.53
CA GLY A 475 -7.79 21.38 -31.33
C GLY A 475 -6.35 21.06 -30.92
N LEU A 476 -5.62 20.24 -31.69
CA LEU A 476 -4.21 19.94 -31.45
C LEU A 476 -3.34 21.22 -31.41
N ALA A 477 -3.58 22.15 -32.35
CA ALA A 477 -2.84 23.41 -32.44
C ALA A 477 -2.99 24.28 -31.18
N ASP A 478 -4.16 24.26 -30.52
CA ASP A 478 -4.38 25.02 -29.29
C ASP A 478 -3.69 24.36 -28.09
N GLY A 479 -3.71 23.03 -28.02
CA GLY A 479 -2.93 22.29 -27.03
C GLY A 479 -1.42 22.57 -27.13
N LEU A 480 -0.89 22.69 -28.35
CA LEU A 480 0.53 23.01 -28.61
C LEU A 480 0.95 24.41 -28.15
N LYS A 481 0.00 25.33 -27.91
CA LYS A 481 0.28 26.68 -27.37
C LYS A 481 0.47 26.68 -25.85
N ASN A 482 0.20 25.57 -25.15
CA ASN A 482 0.29 25.51 -23.70
C ASN A 482 1.73 25.73 -23.19
N SER A 483 1.91 26.64 -22.23
CA SER A 483 3.23 27.05 -21.72
C SER A 483 3.95 25.99 -20.85
N TRP A 484 3.24 24.95 -20.43
CA TRP A 484 3.82 23.80 -19.74
C TRP A 484 4.56 22.85 -20.69
N LEU A 485 4.32 22.93 -22.00
CA LEU A 485 5.09 22.15 -22.98
C LEU A 485 6.55 22.58 -22.98
N VAL A 486 7.44 21.59 -23.02
CA VAL A 486 8.87 21.82 -23.15
C VAL A 486 9.19 21.94 -24.64
N LYS A 487 9.51 23.16 -25.09
CA LYS A 487 10.01 23.41 -26.44
C LYS A 487 11.39 22.77 -26.58
N ASN A 488 11.57 21.87 -27.54
CA ASN A 488 12.90 21.31 -27.81
C ASN A 488 13.81 22.43 -28.35
N ALA A 489 14.99 22.59 -27.74
CA ALA A 489 16.03 23.54 -28.18
C ALA A 489 16.77 23.10 -29.45
N LYS A 490 16.28 22.07 -30.15
CA LYS A 490 16.78 21.65 -31.47
C LYS A 490 15.56 21.43 -32.36
N GLY A 491 15.52 22.14 -33.48
CA GLY A 491 14.52 22.03 -34.53
C GLY A 491 14.50 20.64 -35.13
N GLY A 492 13.89 19.69 -34.45
CA GLY A 492 13.41 18.46 -35.06
C GLY A 492 12.06 18.78 -35.67
N GLU A 493 11.98 18.74 -37.00
CA GLU A 493 10.72 18.68 -37.73
C GLU A 493 9.87 17.58 -37.11
N GLY A 494 8.89 17.98 -36.30
CA GLY A 494 7.82 17.08 -35.92
C GLY A 494 7.10 16.74 -37.20
N LYS A 495 7.35 15.54 -37.75
CA LYS A 495 6.51 14.98 -38.80
C LYS A 495 5.09 14.92 -38.22
N THR A 496 4.26 15.87 -38.61
CA THR A 496 2.82 15.68 -38.66
C THR A 496 2.61 14.52 -39.62
N GLY A 497 2.50 13.31 -39.09
CA GLY A 497 1.98 12.19 -39.87
C GLY A 497 0.56 12.58 -40.25
N GLU A 498 0.36 13.00 -41.49
CA GLU A 498 -0.93 12.83 -42.14
C GLU A 498 -1.14 11.32 -42.25
N GLN A 499 -2.09 10.82 -41.46
CA GLN A 499 -2.88 9.63 -41.77
C GLN A 499 -4.34 10.02 -41.68
#